data_AF-A0A9E2C1B0-F1
#
_entry.id   AF-A0A9E2C1B0-F1
#
_cell.length_a   1.000
_cell.length_b   1.000
_cell.length_c   1.000
_cell.angle_alpha   90.00
_cell.angle_beta   90.00
_cell.angle_gamma   90.00
#
_symmetry.space_group_name_H-M   'P 1'
#
loop_
_entity.id
_entity.type
_entity.pdbx_description
1 polymer ?
#
loop_
_entity_poly.entity_id
_entity_poly.type
_entity_poly.pdbx_seq_one_letter_code
_entity_poly.pdbx_strand_id
1 'polypeptide(L)'
;MKTAVPLLNVVIIAIIFMGCTQEDITNVTWTDNQPPAVTLLLPAPVDTLRGLVDVQVEATDDNGVVLVEFYIDGAEVESQSSGENDIYTYTWNTEEATDGSHLIFVRAYDEAQNYGDTVPTLYFVDNENEIFQVSLLLPQVGDTLRGLVDIQAEVIYSHDIDRVEFYIDGELIDTQTTGYEDLYTYSWDTELNADGQHLIFVRAYDSMENHTDAVPILALVDNINENAPRTLRVPSEYLSIQQGVNAANEGDTVLVEPGIYYETIIFQGKRIWVKSEFGPQQTILDGLYQIKLAYFMGAEDTTSVLCGFMMRNSYNGILMESDCSPTIINCIVINMSYNGIIGAPINAHIINNTIFNCQYGMSIGGISTIRNNIVVQGSQIGLWNASGIFQYRPIADYNDIWDWDESYFGNGWIPGENDMYVNPLFEDTLSFRLSSNSPCRNAGDPNIQNPNGTQSDIGAWGGPHAYQ
;
A
#
# COMPACT_ATOMS: atom_id res chain seq x y z
N MET A 1 82.30 12.07 92.86
CA MET A 1 81.94 11.77 91.46
C MET A 1 80.88 12.75 91.02
N LYS A 2 81.05 13.31 89.80
CA LYS A 2 80.10 14.01 88.89
C LYS A 2 78.61 13.94 89.31
N THR A 3 77.76 14.97 89.20
CA THR A 3 77.69 16.12 88.27
C THR A 3 76.56 17.10 88.70
N ALA A 4 76.71 18.37 88.30
CA ALA A 4 75.82 19.55 88.30
C ALA A 4 74.27 19.32 88.34
N VAL A 5 73.41 19.98 89.16
CA VAL A 5 73.07 21.44 89.38
C VAL A 5 72.15 22.00 88.27
N PRO A 6 71.08 22.84 88.50
CA PRO A 6 70.29 23.17 89.72
C PRO A 6 68.75 23.40 89.55
N LEU A 7 68.09 23.47 90.71
CA LEU A 7 66.98 24.32 91.22
C LEU A 7 66.20 25.31 90.33
N LEU A 8 64.89 25.46 90.64
CA LEU A 8 64.39 26.72 91.24
C LEU A 8 63.18 26.49 92.17
N ASN A 9 63.38 26.82 93.46
CA ASN A 9 62.38 27.03 94.52
C ASN A 9 61.68 28.40 94.32
N VAL A 10 60.48 28.68 94.82
CA VAL A 10 60.18 29.22 96.18
C VAL A 10 58.68 29.65 96.07
N VAL A 11 57.68 29.07 96.74
CA VAL A 11 57.32 29.06 98.19
C VAL A 11 56.97 30.45 98.76
N ILE A 12 55.80 30.57 99.39
CA ILE A 12 55.44 31.31 100.63
C ILE A 12 53.88 31.31 100.64
N ILE A 13 53.17 30.48 101.43
CA ILE A 13 52.98 30.37 102.89
C ILE A 13 52.14 31.50 103.51
N ALA A 14 51.01 31.07 104.12
CA ALA A 14 50.37 31.51 105.40
C ALA A 14 48.86 31.75 105.20
N ILE A 15 47.92 30.91 105.68
CA ILE A 15 47.49 30.54 107.06
C ILE A 15 46.51 31.55 107.71
N ILE A 16 45.24 31.08 107.82
CA ILE A 16 44.19 31.27 108.86
C ILE A 16 43.19 32.46 108.80
N PHE A 17 41.94 32.06 108.51
CA PHE A 17 40.60 32.42 109.00
C PHE A 17 40.22 33.87 109.40
N MET A 18 39.28 34.43 108.63
CA MET A 18 38.08 35.15 109.11
C MET A 18 37.02 35.15 107.99
N GLY A 19 35.74 35.03 108.35
CA GLY A 19 34.63 34.84 107.39
C GLY A 19 34.49 35.97 106.36
N CYS A 20 34.07 35.62 105.15
CA CYS A 20 33.78 36.56 104.07
C CYS A 20 32.46 36.17 103.38
N THR A 21 31.62 37.18 103.15
CA THR A 21 30.33 37.17 102.47
C THR A 21 30.49 37.19 100.94
N GLN A 22 29.49 36.66 100.21
CA GLN A 22 29.20 36.88 98.77
C GLN A 22 30.20 36.22 97.79
N GLU A 23 29.80 35.40 96.81
CA GLU A 23 28.86 35.67 95.71
C GLU A 23 27.81 34.56 95.49
N ASP A 24 26.58 35.00 95.22
CA ASP A 24 25.60 34.26 94.43
C ASP A 24 26.20 33.98 93.04
N ILE A 25 26.39 32.71 92.68
CA ILE A 25 26.57 32.33 91.28
C ILE A 25 25.16 32.21 90.67
N THR A 26 24.48 33.35 90.52
CA THR A 26 23.28 33.43 89.69
C THR A 26 23.69 33.74 88.26
N ASN A 27 23.31 32.82 87.36
CA ASN A 27 23.36 32.92 85.91
C ASN A 27 24.75 32.78 85.26
N VAL A 28 25.20 31.52 85.15
CA VAL A 28 25.89 31.11 83.92
C VAL A 28 24.81 31.08 82.83
N THR A 29 24.68 32.15 82.06
CA THR A 29 23.92 32.12 80.82
C THR A 29 24.71 31.27 79.85
N TRP A 30 24.26 30.04 79.61
CA TRP A 30 24.72 29.27 78.47
C TRP A 30 24.26 30.02 77.22
N THR A 31 25.18 30.72 76.56
CA THR A 31 24.94 31.26 75.23
C THR A 31 25.01 30.08 74.27
N ASP A 32 23.91 29.81 73.59
CA ASP A 32 23.91 28.84 72.52
C ASP A 32 24.88 29.24 71.42
N ASN A 33 25.61 28.27 70.88
CA ASN A 33 26.61 28.45 69.85
C ASN A 33 26.55 27.32 68.81
N GLN A 34 25.47 26.52 68.79
CA GLN A 34 25.21 25.54 67.73
C GLN A 34 24.26 26.17 66.71
N PRO A 35 24.62 26.22 65.42
CA PRO A 35 23.70 26.66 64.40
C PRO A 35 22.69 25.57 64.03
N PRO A 36 21.49 25.96 63.56
CA PRO A 36 20.53 25.01 63.01
C PRO A 36 21.09 24.16 61.87
N ALA A 37 20.68 22.90 61.78
CA ALA A 37 20.92 22.02 60.64
C ALA A 37 19.75 22.11 59.65
N VAL A 38 20.03 22.39 58.37
CA VAL A 38 19.01 22.57 57.32
C VAL A 38 19.25 21.61 56.15
N THR A 39 18.22 20.86 55.75
CA THR A 39 18.27 19.90 54.64
C THR A 39 17.19 20.21 53.61
N LEU A 40 17.56 20.33 52.33
CA LEU A 40 16.62 20.49 51.23
C LEU A 40 15.97 19.13 50.88
N LEU A 41 14.64 19.07 50.91
CA LEU A 41 13.82 17.89 50.63
C LEU A 41 13.23 17.94 49.22
N LEU A 42 12.74 19.11 48.80
CA LEU A 42 12.20 19.37 47.47
C LEU A 42 12.61 20.77 46.99
N PRO A 43 12.78 20.99 45.67
CA PRO A 43 12.74 19.98 44.60
C PRO A 43 13.97 19.04 44.59
N ALA A 44 13.88 17.88 43.93
CA ALA A 44 14.99 16.93 43.87
C ALA A 44 16.12 17.49 42.99
N PRO A 45 17.41 17.21 43.30
CA PRO A 45 18.51 17.64 42.44
C PRO A 45 18.29 17.16 41.00
N VAL A 46 18.60 18.03 40.02
CA VAL A 46 18.40 17.87 38.56
C VAL A 46 16.98 18.04 38.02
N ASP A 47 16.02 18.45 38.84
CA ASP A 47 14.68 18.81 38.34
C ASP A 47 14.73 20.07 37.44
N THR A 48 14.04 20.00 36.30
CA THR A 48 13.58 21.19 35.58
C THR A 48 12.27 21.64 36.20
N LEU A 49 12.19 22.92 36.57
CA LEU A 49 11.10 23.49 37.35
C LEU A 49 10.15 24.27 36.46
N ARG A 50 8.84 24.03 36.62
CA ARG A 50 7.77 24.73 35.89
C ARG A 50 6.49 24.82 36.74
N GLY A 51 5.79 25.93 36.66
CA GLY A 51 4.54 26.17 37.38
C GLY A 51 4.75 26.43 38.88
N LEU A 52 3.88 25.89 39.71
CA LEU A 52 3.98 25.99 41.17
C LEU A 52 4.86 24.87 41.72
N VAL A 53 6.00 25.24 42.31
CA VAL A 53 7.01 24.32 42.84
C VAL A 53 7.19 24.51 44.34
N ASP A 54 7.03 23.44 45.11
CA ASP A 54 7.29 23.48 46.55
C ASP A 54 8.79 23.34 46.84
N VAL A 55 9.37 24.38 47.42
CA VAL A 55 10.70 24.37 48.05
C VAL A 55 10.51 23.96 49.51
N GLN A 56 10.89 22.73 49.82
CA GLN A 56 10.67 22.13 51.13
C GLN A 56 11.99 21.84 51.82
N VAL A 57 12.15 22.27 53.07
CA VAL A 57 13.33 21.98 53.90
C VAL A 57 12.94 21.40 55.26
N GLU A 58 13.81 20.58 55.81
CA GLU A 58 13.81 20.22 57.24
C GLU A 58 14.85 21.08 57.95
N ALA A 59 14.47 21.79 59.02
CA ALA A 59 15.37 22.62 59.81
C ALA A 59 15.25 22.27 61.30
N THR A 60 16.35 21.85 61.93
CA THR A 60 16.38 21.39 63.33
C THR A 60 17.52 22.05 64.10
N ASP A 61 17.32 22.25 65.40
CA ASP A 61 18.30 22.83 66.31
C ASP A 61 18.08 22.29 67.74
N ASP A 62 19.10 22.24 68.59
CA ASP A 62 18.96 21.72 69.96
C ASP A 62 18.19 22.65 70.91
N ASN A 63 18.12 23.94 70.58
CA ASN A 63 17.32 24.95 71.29
C ASN A 63 16.18 25.54 70.44
N GLY A 64 16.04 25.07 69.21
CA GLY A 64 14.91 25.34 68.33
C GLY A 64 15.17 26.43 67.30
N VAL A 65 14.46 26.32 66.17
CA VAL A 65 14.56 27.24 65.05
C VAL A 65 13.55 28.37 65.20
N VAL A 66 14.01 29.62 65.16
CA VAL A 66 13.18 30.82 65.32
C VAL A 66 12.77 31.45 63.98
N LEU A 67 13.55 31.22 62.91
CA LEU A 67 13.33 31.81 61.60
C LEU A 67 13.96 30.94 60.50
N VAL A 68 13.24 30.73 59.40
CA VAL A 68 13.74 30.13 58.16
C VAL A 68 13.51 31.11 57.01
N GLU A 69 14.56 31.43 56.26
CA GLU A 69 14.57 32.35 55.13
C GLU A 69 14.89 31.58 53.84
N PHE A 70 14.02 31.69 52.84
CA PHE A 70 14.18 31.08 51.51
C PHE A 70 14.83 32.08 50.56
N TYR A 71 15.84 31.65 49.82
CA TYR A 71 16.57 32.48 48.86
C TYR A 71 16.56 31.89 47.46
N ILE A 72 16.30 32.75 46.47
CA ILE A 72 16.41 32.46 45.04
C ILE A 72 17.28 33.54 44.40
N ASP A 73 18.35 33.14 43.71
CA ASP A 73 19.36 34.02 43.09
C ASP A 73 19.95 35.08 44.03
N GLY A 74 20.04 34.73 45.31
CA GLY A 74 20.56 35.60 46.36
C GLY A 74 19.57 36.64 46.90
N ALA A 75 18.32 36.66 46.43
CA ALA A 75 17.25 37.45 47.03
C ALA A 75 16.40 36.60 47.99
N GLU A 76 16.06 37.16 49.16
CA GLU A 76 15.09 36.54 50.08
C GLU A 76 13.70 36.61 49.44
N VAL A 77 13.05 35.46 49.25
CA VAL A 77 11.73 35.34 48.63
C VAL A 77 10.62 35.07 49.63
N GLU A 78 10.94 34.48 50.79
CA GLU A 78 9.99 34.20 51.86
C GLU A 78 10.72 33.97 53.19
N SER A 79 10.05 34.26 54.32
CA SER A 79 10.53 33.87 55.64
C SER A 79 9.42 33.34 56.56
N GLN A 80 9.76 32.33 57.37
CA GLN A 80 8.82 31.56 58.17
C GLN A 80 9.33 31.41 59.60
N SER A 81 8.49 31.72 60.59
CA SER A 81 8.82 31.57 62.03
C SER A 81 8.29 30.26 62.64
N SER A 82 7.62 29.43 61.85
CA SER A 82 7.11 28.13 62.29
C SER A 82 6.95 27.18 61.10
N GLY A 83 7.39 25.93 61.26
CA GLY A 83 7.16 24.81 60.34
C GLY A 83 6.34 23.71 60.99
N GLU A 84 5.76 22.82 60.19
CA GLU A 84 5.04 21.65 60.71
C GLU A 84 6.02 20.47 60.83
N ASN A 85 6.21 19.93 62.04
CA ASN A 85 7.18 18.85 62.30
C ASN A 85 8.59 19.18 61.78
N ASP A 86 9.07 20.39 62.06
CA ASP A 86 10.37 20.91 61.62
C ASP A 86 10.54 21.05 60.09
N ILE A 87 9.42 20.94 59.34
CA ILE A 87 9.38 21.11 57.89
C ILE A 87 8.80 22.47 57.52
N TYR A 88 9.52 23.17 56.66
CA TYR A 88 9.20 24.49 56.15
C TYR A 88 9.01 24.40 54.64
N THR A 89 7.94 24.99 54.11
CA THR A 89 7.57 24.87 52.70
C THR A 89 7.24 26.25 52.13
N TYR A 90 7.92 26.62 51.06
CA TYR A 90 7.63 27.79 50.23
C TYR A 90 7.20 27.32 48.84
N THR A 91 5.99 27.68 48.41
CA THR A 91 5.53 27.42 47.04
C THR A 91 5.99 28.55 46.12
N TRP A 92 6.97 28.27 45.29
CA TRP A 92 7.48 29.18 44.28
C TRP A 92 6.64 29.10 43.00
N ASN A 93 6.14 30.24 42.51
CA ASN A 93 5.57 30.35 41.17
C ASN A 93 6.68 30.63 40.14
N THR A 94 7.15 29.59 39.43
CA THR A 94 8.22 29.76 38.44
C THR A 94 7.76 30.50 37.19
N GLU A 95 6.45 30.58 36.93
CA GLU A 95 5.91 31.31 35.76
C GLU A 95 6.20 32.82 35.79
N GLU A 96 6.59 33.34 36.96
CA GLU A 96 6.98 34.75 37.15
C GLU A 96 8.51 34.95 37.10
N ALA A 97 9.28 33.87 37.02
CA ALA A 97 10.73 33.89 36.86
C ALA A 97 11.12 33.91 35.37
N THR A 98 12.37 34.32 35.10
CA THR A 98 12.97 34.16 33.77
C THR A 98 13.37 32.72 33.53
N ASP A 99 13.37 32.26 32.29
CA ASP A 99 13.89 30.93 31.99
C ASP A 99 15.43 30.89 32.11
N GLY A 100 15.94 29.73 32.50
CA GLY A 100 17.37 29.51 32.74
C GLY A 100 17.68 29.01 34.15
N SER A 101 18.94 29.12 34.55
CA SER A 101 19.40 28.57 35.83
C SER A 101 19.14 29.52 36.99
N HIS A 102 18.48 29.00 38.03
CA HIS A 102 18.21 29.67 39.30
C HIS A 102 18.92 28.96 40.45
N LEU A 103 19.54 29.73 41.34
CA LEU A 103 20.23 29.19 42.51
C LEU A 103 19.34 29.28 43.75
N ILE A 104 19.01 28.14 44.35
CA ILE A 104 18.19 28.07 45.56
C ILE A 104 19.06 27.69 46.76
N PHE A 105 18.93 28.44 47.87
CA PHE A 105 19.40 28.01 49.18
C PHE A 105 18.44 28.50 50.27
N VAL A 106 18.49 27.87 51.44
CA VAL A 106 17.62 28.20 52.57
C VAL A 106 18.46 28.32 53.83
N ARG A 107 18.18 29.34 54.65
CA ARG A 107 18.88 29.64 55.90
C ARG A 107 17.94 29.51 57.08
N ALA A 108 18.38 28.89 58.16
CA ALA A 108 17.63 28.85 59.43
C ALA A 108 18.43 29.52 60.54
N TYR A 109 17.73 30.19 61.47
CA TYR A 109 18.30 30.84 62.66
C TYR A 109 17.72 30.25 63.94
N ASP A 110 18.53 30.22 65.00
CA ASP A 110 18.10 29.92 66.37
C ASP A 110 17.77 31.21 67.17
N GLU A 111 17.38 31.06 68.44
CA GLU A 111 17.11 32.19 69.35
C GLU A 111 18.38 33.01 69.67
N ALA A 112 19.57 32.42 69.59
CA ALA A 112 20.86 33.07 69.82
C ALA A 112 21.42 33.78 68.57
N GLN A 113 20.72 33.71 67.43
CA GLN A 113 21.11 34.24 66.13
C GLN A 113 22.30 33.50 65.46
N ASN A 114 22.57 32.25 65.86
CA ASN A 114 23.37 31.34 65.04
C ASN A 114 22.55 30.91 63.82
N TYR A 115 23.20 30.64 62.69
CA TYR A 115 22.53 30.25 61.46
C TYR A 115 23.21 29.11 60.72
N GLY A 116 22.40 28.31 60.03
CA GLY A 116 22.85 27.26 59.10
C GLY A 116 22.16 27.37 57.75
N ASP A 117 22.89 27.02 56.68
CA ASP A 117 22.44 27.10 55.29
C ASP A 117 22.34 25.70 54.67
N THR A 118 21.41 25.50 53.75
CA THR A 118 21.48 24.37 52.80
C THR A 118 22.66 24.55 51.84
N VAL A 119 23.07 23.47 51.18
CA VAL A 119 23.98 23.58 50.02
C VAL A 119 23.24 24.29 48.88
N PRO A 120 23.76 25.41 48.34
CA PRO A 120 23.14 26.07 47.21
C PRO A 120 23.02 25.11 46.02
N THR A 121 21.79 24.93 45.53
CA THR A 121 21.48 23.98 44.47
C THR A 121 20.97 24.74 43.25
N LEU A 122 21.54 24.42 42.09
CA LEU A 122 21.17 25.04 40.81
C LEU A 122 20.02 24.25 40.20
N TYR A 123 18.93 24.93 39.87
CA TYR A 123 17.78 24.39 39.17
C TYR A 123 17.59 25.10 37.84
N PHE A 124 17.06 24.39 36.84
CA PHE A 124 16.73 24.99 35.56
C PHE A 124 15.23 25.27 35.52
N VAL A 125 14.84 26.53 35.32
CA VAL A 125 13.45 26.92 35.08
C VAL A 125 13.23 27.00 33.59
N ASP A 126 12.15 26.36 33.14
CA ASP A 126 11.71 26.40 31.74
C ASP A 126 10.18 26.61 31.71
N ASN A 127 9.78 27.86 31.48
CA ASN A 127 8.38 28.23 31.36
C ASN A 127 7.96 28.41 29.89
N GLU A 128 8.89 28.30 28.93
CA GLU A 128 8.57 28.33 27.52
C GLU A 128 7.74 27.09 27.15
N ASN A 129 6.51 27.34 26.73
CA ASN A 129 5.68 26.32 26.09
C ASN A 129 6.10 26.26 24.62
N GLU A 130 7.19 25.55 24.32
CA GLU A 130 7.64 25.36 22.94
C GLU A 130 6.58 24.57 22.16
N ILE A 131 5.74 25.30 21.41
CA ILE A 131 4.77 24.70 20.50
C ILE A 131 5.50 24.27 19.22
N PHE A 132 6.00 23.04 19.18
CA PHE A 132 6.37 22.42 17.90
C PHE A 132 5.11 22.14 17.09
N GLN A 133 5.19 22.31 15.77
CA GLN A 133 4.07 22.12 14.86
C GLN A 133 4.21 20.80 14.12
N VAL A 134 3.15 19.99 14.13
CA VAL A 134 3.05 18.77 13.32
C VAL A 134 2.11 19.02 12.15
N SER A 135 2.54 18.72 10.93
CA SER A 135 1.72 18.83 9.72
C SER A 135 1.72 17.53 8.94
N LEU A 136 0.55 17.00 8.61
CA LEU A 136 0.42 15.84 7.72
C LEU A 136 0.54 16.31 6.26
N LEU A 137 1.53 15.82 5.54
CA LEU A 137 1.82 16.18 4.15
C LEU A 137 1.12 15.24 3.15
N LEU A 138 1.13 13.95 3.46
CA LEU A 138 0.49 12.89 2.67
C LEU A 138 -0.19 11.89 3.60
N PRO A 139 -1.32 11.30 3.18
CA PRO A 139 -2.12 11.67 2.00
C PRO A 139 -2.86 13.02 2.19
N GLN A 140 -3.42 13.60 1.13
CA GLN A 140 -4.21 14.83 1.20
C GLN A 140 -5.71 14.56 1.31
N VAL A 141 -6.46 15.57 1.79
CA VAL A 141 -7.94 15.47 1.89
C VAL A 141 -8.56 15.23 0.52
N GLY A 142 -9.31 14.14 0.40
CA GLY A 142 -9.98 13.75 -0.84
C GLY A 142 -9.19 12.79 -1.73
N ASP A 143 -7.96 12.42 -1.33
CA ASP A 143 -7.21 11.38 -2.01
C ASP A 143 -7.94 10.04 -1.93
N THR A 144 -7.90 9.32 -3.06
CA THR A 144 -8.29 7.91 -3.13
C THR A 144 -7.01 7.08 -3.07
N LEU A 145 -6.89 6.26 -2.03
CA LEU A 145 -5.69 5.50 -1.71
C LEU A 145 -5.85 4.04 -2.12
N ARG A 146 -4.77 3.47 -2.65
CA ARG A 146 -4.73 2.08 -3.07
C ARG A 146 -3.32 1.52 -3.09
N GLY A 147 -3.15 0.30 -2.56
CA GLY A 147 -1.87 -0.38 -2.49
C GLY A 147 -0.99 0.19 -1.39
N LEU A 148 0.33 0.20 -1.64
CA LEU A 148 1.29 0.83 -0.74
C LEU A 148 1.26 2.35 -0.91
N VAL A 149 0.92 3.07 0.16
CA VAL A 149 0.84 4.52 0.22
C VAL A 149 1.65 5.07 1.39
N ASP A 150 2.33 6.19 1.19
CA ASP A 150 3.10 6.81 2.28
C ASP A 150 2.25 7.83 3.05
N ILE A 151 2.23 7.68 4.38
CA ILE A 151 1.77 8.69 5.31
C ILE A 151 3.00 9.50 5.72
N GLN A 152 3.02 10.79 5.39
CA GLN A 152 4.15 11.67 5.65
C GLN A 152 3.74 12.80 6.57
N ALA A 153 4.53 13.04 7.61
CA ALA A 153 4.34 14.13 8.54
C ALA A 153 5.63 14.94 8.71
N GLU A 154 5.52 16.26 8.71
CA GLU A 154 6.60 17.20 8.96
C GLU A 154 6.44 17.80 10.37
N VAL A 155 7.54 17.86 11.12
CA VAL A 155 7.57 18.43 12.48
C VAL A 155 8.52 19.62 12.51
N ILE A 156 7.98 20.84 12.46
CA ILE A 156 8.78 22.07 12.36
C ILE A 156 9.04 22.65 13.75
N TYR A 157 10.24 23.23 13.92
CA TYR A 157 10.80 23.80 15.16
C TYR A 157 11.31 22.76 16.16
N SER A 158 12.06 21.76 15.71
CA SER A 158 12.48 20.62 16.54
C SER A 158 13.88 20.84 17.17
N HIS A 159 13.91 21.22 18.44
CA HIS A 159 14.91 20.69 19.36
C HIS A 159 14.15 19.72 20.27
N ASP A 160 14.66 18.51 20.45
CA ASP A 160 14.18 17.51 21.42
C ASP A 160 12.80 16.83 21.16
N ILE A 161 12.45 16.52 19.90
CA ILE A 161 11.39 15.53 19.61
C ILE A 161 11.84 14.14 20.08
N ASP A 162 11.06 13.53 20.97
CA ASP A 162 11.26 12.16 21.46
C ASP A 162 10.72 11.13 20.46
N ARG A 163 9.46 11.31 20.04
CA ARG A 163 8.80 10.40 19.11
C ARG A 163 7.65 11.02 18.31
N VAL A 164 7.35 10.40 17.18
CA VAL A 164 6.17 10.66 16.35
C VAL A 164 5.36 9.36 16.26
N GLU A 165 4.08 9.45 16.51
CA GLU A 165 3.14 8.33 16.51
C GLU A 165 2.13 8.49 15.36
N PHE A 166 1.95 7.41 14.60
CA PHE A 166 1.02 7.34 13.47
C PHE A 166 -0.19 6.49 13.84
N TYR A 167 -1.38 7.02 13.55
CA TYR A 167 -2.64 6.37 13.87
C TYR A 167 -3.55 6.28 12.65
N ILE A 168 -4.27 5.17 12.55
CA ILE A 168 -5.33 4.94 11.56
C ILE A 168 -6.58 4.47 12.31
N ASP A 169 -7.70 5.15 12.12
CA ASP A 169 -8.99 4.91 12.80
C ASP A 169 -8.89 4.88 14.35
N GLY A 170 -7.93 5.62 14.89
CA GLY A 170 -7.66 5.71 16.33
C GLY A 170 -6.80 4.58 16.89
N GLU A 171 -6.35 3.64 16.06
CA GLU A 171 -5.37 2.62 16.44
C GLU A 171 -3.95 3.13 16.17
N LEU A 172 -3.02 2.93 17.11
CA LEU A 172 -1.60 3.24 16.94
C LEU A 172 -0.96 2.19 16.03
N ILE A 173 -0.44 2.62 14.88
CA ILE A 173 0.10 1.73 13.85
C ILE A 173 1.63 1.75 13.84
N ASP A 174 2.24 2.89 14.15
CA ASP A 174 3.70 3.04 14.18
C ASP A 174 4.17 4.13 15.16
N THR A 175 5.40 3.98 15.67
CA THR A 175 6.09 4.95 16.52
C THR A 175 7.52 5.12 16.04
N GLN A 176 7.91 6.36 15.73
CA GLN A 176 9.20 6.69 15.15
C GLN A 176 9.95 7.69 16.04
N THR A 177 11.20 7.37 16.39
CA THR A 177 12.07 8.24 17.21
C THR A 177 13.12 8.99 16.38
N THR A 178 13.15 8.80 15.06
CA THR A 178 14.10 9.44 14.16
C THR A 178 13.44 9.74 12.81
N GLY A 179 13.33 11.02 12.47
CA GLY A 179 12.95 11.50 11.13
C GLY A 179 14.18 11.87 10.28
N TYR A 180 13.97 12.07 8.98
CA TYR A 180 14.98 12.61 8.07
C TYR A 180 14.59 14.03 7.67
N GLU A 181 15.43 15.03 7.98
CA GLU A 181 15.14 16.45 7.69
C GLU A 181 13.74 16.88 8.18
N ASP A 182 13.42 16.59 9.45
CA ASP A 182 12.12 16.87 10.09
C ASP A 182 10.91 16.12 9.51
N LEU A 183 11.14 15.18 8.59
CA LEU A 183 10.11 14.35 7.97
C LEU A 183 10.07 12.94 8.58
N TYR A 184 8.85 12.50 8.89
CA TYR A 184 8.53 11.17 9.37
C TYR A 184 7.60 10.50 8.36
N THR A 185 7.87 9.24 8.03
CA THR A 185 7.15 8.53 6.96
C THR A 185 6.81 7.11 7.38
N TYR A 186 5.53 6.76 7.29
CA TYR A 186 5.03 5.41 7.47
C TYR A 186 4.46 4.89 6.15
N SER A 187 4.90 3.72 5.69
CA SER A 187 4.38 3.09 4.47
C SER A 187 3.21 2.18 4.84
N TRP A 188 2.01 2.57 4.42
CA TRP A 188 0.76 1.88 4.70
C TRP A 188 0.33 1.00 3.52
N ASP A 189 0.14 -0.29 3.77
CA ASP A 189 -0.49 -1.21 2.83
C ASP A 189 -2.01 -1.16 2.98
N THR A 190 -2.69 -0.41 2.11
CA THR A 190 -4.14 -0.26 2.18
C THR A 190 -4.89 -1.54 1.81
N GLU A 191 -4.26 -2.52 1.15
CA GLU A 191 -4.90 -3.78 0.75
C GLU A 191 -5.28 -4.66 1.96
N LEU A 192 -4.75 -4.35 3.14
CA LEU A 192 -5.03 -5.04 4.39
C LEU A 192 -6.23 -4.46 5.15
N ASN A 193 -6.80 -3.35 4.68
CA ASN A 193 -7.92 -2.65 5.29
C ASN A 193 -9.17 -2.74 4.40
N ALA A 194 -10.35 -2.61 5.01
CA ALA A 194 -11.61 -2.58 4.26
C ALA A 194 -11.73 -1.27 3.46
N ASP A 195 -12.36 -1.30 2.29
CA ASP A 195 -12.62 -0.06 1.55
C ASP A 195 -13.55 0.88 2.33
N GLY A 196 -13.32 2.18 2.20
CA GLY A 196 -14.08 3.20 2.90
C GLY A 196 -13.23 4.35 3.42
N GLN A 197 -13.84 5.18 4.25
CA GLN A 197 -13.16 6.32 4.85
C GLN A 197 -12.34 5.88 6.05
N HIS A 198 -11.05 6.25 6.06
CA HIS A 198 -10.12 6.02 7.15
C HIS A 198 -9.62 7.35 7.70
N LEU A 199 -9.60 7.49 9.02
CA LEU A 199 -9.10 8.67 9.70
C LEU A 199 -7.62 8.50 10.02
N ILE A 200 -6.77 9.28 9.37
CA ILE A 200 -5.33 9.32 9.61
C ILE A 200 -5.02 10.45 10.58
N PHE A 201 -4.24 10.14 11.60
CA PHE A 201 -3.88 11.05 12.67
C PHE A 201 -2.41 10.85 13.03
N VAL A 202 -1.69 11.96 13.26
CA VAL A 202 -0.28 11.92 13.66
C VAL A 202 -0.07 12.85 14.85
N ARG A 203 0.71 12.39 15.82
CA ARG A 203 1.06 13.11 17.04
C ARG A 203 2.56 13.08 17.23
N ALA A 204 3.16 14.19 17.64
CA ALA A 204 4.56 14.23 18.06
C ALA A 204 4.68 14.57 19.54
N TYR A 205 5.71 14.05 20.17
CA TYR A 205 6.05 14.24 21.58
C TYR A 205 7.47 14.80 21.72
N ASP A 206 7.67 15.68 22.70
CA ASP A 206 9.01 16.06 23.16
C ASP A 206 9.54 15.13 24.27
N SER A 207 10.78 15.35 24.68
CA SER A 207 11.43 14.60 25.78
C SER A 207 10.78 14.77 27.17
N MET A 208 9.85 15.72 27.31
CA MET A 208 9.10 16.02 28.54
C MET A 208 7.64 15.53 28.46
N GLU A 209 7.30 14.73 27.44
CA GLU A 209 5.98 14.17 27.15
C GLU A 209 4.89 15.20 26.79
N ASN A 210 5.27 16.44 26.46
CA ASN A 210 4.33 17.38 25.83
C ASN A 210 4.06 16.91 24.40
N HIS A 211 2.85 17.15 23.89
CA HIS A 211 2.48 16.71 22.55
C HIS A 211 1.69 17.74 21.76
N THR A 212 1.86 17.68 20.44
CA THR A 212 1.06 18.39 19.45
C THR A 212 0.52 17.41 18.41
N ASP A 213 -0.70 17.67 17.95
CA ASP A 213 -1.41 16.87 16.97
C ASP A 213 -1.39 17.54 15.60
N ALA A 214 -1.17 16.75 14.55
CA ALA A 214 -1.50 17.19 13.20
C ALA A 214 -3.02 17.31 13.04
N VAL A 215 -3.45 18.17 12.12
CA VAL A 215 -4.85 18.14 11.65
C VAL A 215 -5.10 16.76 11.01
N PRO A 216 -6.07 15.97 11.51
CA PRO A 216 -6.32 14.64 10.97
C PRO A 216 -6.89 14.71 9.56
N ILE A 217 -6.59 13.70 8.75
CA ILE A 217 -7.06 13.59 7.37
C ILE A 217 -8.00 12.40 7.23
N LEU A 218 -9.15 12.63 6.62
CA LEU A 218 -10.07 11.57 6.23
C LEU A 218 -9.75 11.17 4.78
N ALA A 219 -9.12 10.03 4.61
CA ALA A 219 -8.78 9.49 3.30
C ALA A 219 -9.78 8.41 2.87
N LEU A 220 -10.02 8.27 1.56
CA LEU A 220 -10.84 7.19 1.02
C LEU A 220 -9.92 6.07 0.54
N VAL A 221 -9.97 4.91 1.19
CA VAL A 221 -9.37 3.69 0.66
C VAL A 221 -10.35 3.07 -0.32
N ASP A 222 -9.88 2.84 -1.55
CA ASP A 222 -10.60 2.12 -2.59
C ASP A 222 -9.64 1.13 -3.26
N ASN A 223 -9.58 -0.07 -2.71
CA ASN A 223 -8.78 -1.15 -3.27
C ASN A 223 -9.51 -1.86 -4.42
N ILE A 224 -10.76 -1.49 -4.74
CA ILE A 224 -11.49 -2.06 -5.87
C ILE A 224 -11.02 -1.39 -7.15
N ASN A 225 -10.34 -2.16 -8.00
CA ASN A 225 -10.11 -1.75 -9.37
C ASN A 225 -11.38 -1.93 -10.20
N GLU A 226 -12.27 -0.94 -10.24
CA GLU A 226 -13.47 -1.01 -11.09
C GLU A 226 -13.11 -1.17 -12.59
N ASN A 227 -11.87 -0.86 -12.98
CA ASN A 227 -11.35 -1.01 -14.34
C ASN A 227 -10.48 -2.26 -14.54
N ALA A 228 -10.37 -3.15 -13.54
CA ALA A 228 -9.70 -4.43 -13.77
C ALA A 228 -10.54 -5.30 -14.74
N PRO A 229 -9.91 -6.04 -15.65
CA PRO A 229 -10.58 -7.06 -16.45
C PRO A 229 -11.40 -8.01 -15.60
N ARG A 230 -12.71 -8.07 -15.86
CA ARG A 230 -13.65 -8.98 -15.20
C ARG A 230 -13.91 -10.20 -16.08
N THR A 231 -14.40 -11.26 -15.45
CA THR A 231 -14.99 -12.40 -16.16
C THR A 231 -16.49 -12.36 -15.98
N LEU A 232 -17.22 -12.16 -17.09
CA LEU A 232 -18.68 -12.15 -17.15
C LEU A 232 -19.15 -13.53 -17.61
N ARG A 233 -19.93 -14.22 -16.78
CA ARG A 233 -20.32 -15.62 -17.03
C ARG A 233 -21.68 -15.76 -17.69
N VAL A 234 -21.74 -16.59 -18.74
CA VAL A 234 -22.96 -16.86 -19.51
C VAL A 234 -23.24 -18.36 -19.49
N PRO A 235 -24.41 -18.84 -19.02
CA PRO A 235 -25.60 -18.06 -18.68
C PRO A 235 -25.75 -17.65 -17.20
N SER A 236 -24.80 -18.02 -16.33
CA SER A 236 -25.00 -17.92 -14.88
C SER A 236 -25.23 -16.50 -14.37
N GLU A 237 -24.59 -15.50 -14.98
CA GLU A 237 -24.75 -14.08 -14.64
C GLU A 237 -25.57 -13.33 -15.69
N TYR A 238 -25.33 -13.61 -16.98
CA TYR A 238 -26.05 -13.00 -18.09
C TYR A 238 -26.73 -14.09 -18.91
N LEU A 239 -28.02 -13.95 -19.20
CA LEU A 239 -28.82 -15.02 -19.83
C LEU A 239 -28.46 -15.29 -21.31
N SER A 240 -27.68 -14.41 -21.94
CA SER A 240 -27.24 -14.53 -23.33
C SER A 240 -25.82 -13.98 -23.49
N ILE A 241 -25.13 -14.45 -24.53
CA ILE A 241 -23.77 -14.01 -24.85
C ILE A 241 -23.79 -12.52 -25.19
N GLN A 242 -24.78 -12.05 -25.95
CA GLN A 242 -24.90 -10.64 -26.28
C GLN A 242 -25.13 -9.76 -25.04
N GLN A 243 -25.85 -10.23 -24.02
CA GLN A 243 -25.96 -9.49 -22.75
C GLN A 243 -24.62 -9.37 -22.04
N GLY A 244 -23.82 -10.44 -22.02
CA GLY A 244 -22.45 -10.39 -21.52
C GLY A 244 -21.60 -9.38 -22.29
N VAL A 245 -21.64 -9.41 -23.63
CA VAL A 245 -20.93 -8.43 -24.48
C VAL A 245 -21.40 -6.99 -24.22
N ASN A 246 -22.70 -6.76 -24.05
CA ASN A 246 -23.23 -5.44 -23.76
C ASN A 246 -22.71 -4.89 -22.42
N ALA A 247 -22.56 -5.74 -21.41
CA ALA A 247 -22.11 -5.37 -20.07
C ALA A 247 -20.58 -5.33 -19.89
N ALA A 248 -19.83 -5.92 -20.82
CA ALA A 248 -18.38 -5.97 -20.79
C ALA A 248 -17.74 -4.59 -21.07
N ASN A 249 -16.72 -4.25 -20.31
CA ASN A 249 -15.81 -3.13 -20.55
C ASN A 249 -14.56 -3.62 -21.29
N GLU A 250 -13.75 -2.69 -21.80
CA GLU A 250 -12.46 -3.01 -22.43
C GLU A 250 -11.59 -3.89 -21.52
N GLY A 251 -11.04 -4.97 -22.07
CA GLY A 251 -10.24 -5.97 -21.35
C GLY A 251 -11.05 -7.10 -20.69
N ASP A 252 -12.36 -6.96 -20.52
CA ASP A 252 -13.19 -8.01 -19.93
C ASP A 252 -13.22 -9.30 -20.77
N THR A 253 -13.58 -10.40 -20.11
CA THR A 253 -13.84 -11.70 -20.75
C THR A 253 -15.30 -12.10 -20.55
N VAL A 254 -16.03 -12.29 -21.63
CA VAL A 254 -17.32 -12.99 -21.67
C VAL A 254 -17.03 -14.49 -21.77
N LEU A 255 -17.11 -15.20 -20.65
CA LEU A 255 -16.85 -16.64 -20.55
C LEU A 255 -18.17 -17.41 -20.67
N VAL A 256 -18.25 -18.27 -21.66
CA VAL A 256 -19.49 -18.94 -22.07
C VAL A 256 -19.43 -20.43 -21.73
N GLU A 257 -20.36 -20.87 -20.88
CA GLU A 257 -20.53 -22.26 -20.45
C GLU A 257 -20.96 -23.17 -21.63
N PRO A 258 -20.94 -24.51 -21.43
CA PRO A 258 -21.48 -25.46 -22.40
C PRO A 258 -22.96 -25.22 -22.70
N GLY A 259 -23.33 -25.23 -23.97
CA GLY A 259 -24.72 -25.02 -24.38
C GLY A 259 -24.88 -24.80 -25.87
N ILE A 260 -26.15 -24.76 -26.31
CA ILE A 260 -26.52 -24.32 -27.66
C ILE A 260 -27.20 -22.96 -27.52
N TYR A 261 -26.64 -21.97 -28.22
CA TYR A 261 -27.06 -20.58 -28.19
C TYR A 261 -27.59 -20.20 -29.57
N TYR A 262 -28.75 -19.53 -29.57
CA TYR A 262 -29.48 -19.12 -30.78
C TYR A 262 -29.49 -17.60 -30.89
N GLU A 263 -28.32 -17.01 -31.08
CA GLU A 263 -28.12 -15.56 -31.15
C GLU A 263 -26.97 -15.21 -32.10
N THR A 264 -26.87 -13.92 -32.43
CA THR A 264 -25.71 -13.34 -33.10
C THR A 264 -24.91 -12.56 -32.07
N ILE A 265 -23.60 -12.80 -32.01
CA ILE A 265 -22.66 -12.02 -31.19
C ILE A 265 -22.22 -10.80 -32.00
N ILE A 266 -22.41 -9.61 -31.45
CA ILE A 266 -22.02 -8.32 -32.01
C ILE A 266 -21.04 -7.67 -31.05
N PHE A 267 -19.77 -7.51 -31.46
CA PHE A 267 -18.67 -7.02 -30.62
C PHE A 267 -18.74 -5.52 -30.30
N GLN A 268 -19.43 -4.72 -31.12
CA GLN A 268 -19.67 -3.30 -30.88
C GLN A 268 -18.40 -2.45 -30.71
N GLY A 269 -17.30 -2.81 -31.40
CA GLY A 269 -16.02 -2.09 -31.27
C GLY A 269 -15.26 -2.38 -29.98
N LYS A 270 -15.72 -3.31 -29.15
CA LYS A 270 -15.11 -3.59 -27.84
C LYS A 270 -13.88 -4.49 -27.97
N ARG A 271 -12.84 -4.21 -27.16
CA ARG A 271 -11.63 -5.03 -27.04
C ARG A 271 -11.76 -5.99 -25.86
N ILE A 272 -12.53 -7.04 -26.10
CA ILE A 272 -12.90 -8.05 -25.09
C ILE A 272 -12.63 -9.45 -25.63
N TRP A 273 -12.52 -10.40 -24.71
CA TRP A 273 -12.59 -11.81 -25.04
C TRP A 273 -14.04 -12.28 -25.02
N VAL A 274 -14.48 -12.98 -26.06
CA VAL A 274 -15.68 -13.83 -26.01
C VAL A 274 -15.19 -15.25 -26.23
N LYS A 275 -15.31 -16.08 -25.20
CA LYS A 275 -14.59 -17.35 -25.12
C LYS A 275 -15.49 -18.47 -24.57
N SER A 276 -15.45 -19.63 -25.20
CA SER A 276 -16.00 -20.85 -24.63
C SER A 276 -15.17 -21.34 -23.43
N GLU A 277 -15.84 -21.80 -22.37
CA GLU A 277 -15.17 -22.38 -21.21
C GLU A 277 -14.60 -23.79 -21.50
N PHE A 278 -15.29 -24.58 -22.34
CA PHE A 278 -14.93 -25.99 -22.60
C PHE A 278 -14.76 -26.33 -24.08
N GLY A 279 -14.62 -25.31 -24.92
CA GLY A 279 -14.28 -25.44 -26.32
C GLY A 279 -15.45 -25.73 -27.26
N PRO A 280 -15.14 -25.85 -28.56
CA PRO A 280 -16.15 -25.75 -29.61
C PRO A 280 -17.12 -26.94 -29.62
N GLN A 281 -16.71 -28.10 -29.09
CA GLN A 281 -17.60 -29.25 -28.98
C GLN A 281 -18.75 -29.05 -27.97
N GLN A 282 -18.54 -28.19 -26.96
CA GLN A 282 -19.47 -28.00 -25.84
C GLN A 282 -20.25 -26.68 -25.95
N THR A 283 -19.72 -25.67 -26.63
CA THR A 283 -20.36 -24.36 -26.78
C THR A 283 -20.65 -24.07 -28.26
N ILE A 284 -21.94 -24.13 -28.61
CA ILE A 284 -22.42 -24.07 -29.99
C ILE A 284 -23.25 -22.81 -30.21
N LEU A 285 -22.87 -22.02 -31.21
CA LEU A 285 -23.69 -20.97 -31.83
C LEU A 285 -24.40 -21.55 -33.04
N ASP A 286 -25.72 -21.70 -32.98
CA ASP A 286 -26.53 -22.23 -34.08
C ASP A 286 -27.36 -21.12 -34.72
N GLY A 287 -27.03 -20.82 -35.97
CA GLY A 287 -27.60 -19.70 -36.69
C GLY A 287 -28.99 -19.95 -37.21
N LEU A 288 -29.47 -21.20 -37.28
CA LEU A 288 -30.78 -21.53 -37.87
C LEU A 288 -31.04 -20.81 -39.22
N TYR A 289 -29.99 -20.67 -40.03
CA TYR A 289 -29.94 -19.97 -41.32
C TYR A 289 -30.16 -18.44 -41.24
N GLN A 290 -29.80 -17.80 -40.12
CA GLN A 290 -29.67 -16.35 -39.99
C GLN A 290 -28.52 -15.79 -40.86
N ILE A 291 -28.35 -14.47 -40.87
CA ILE A 291 -27.37 -13.79 -41.75
C ILE A 291 -25.92 -14.03 -41.31
N LYS A 292 -25.66 -14.05 -39.99
CA LYS A 292 -24.31 -14.16 -39.38
C LYS A 292 -24.37 -14.61 -37.93
N LEU A 293 -23.30 -15.24 -37.43
CA LEU A 293 -23.18 -15.71 -36.04
C LEU A 293 -22.29 -14.81 -35.18
N ALA A 294 -21.19 -14.32 -35.74
CA ALA A 294 -20.34 -13.32 -35.10
C ALA A 294 -20.16 -12.11 -36.02
N TYR A 295 -20.17 -10.91 -35.43
CA TYR A 295 -20.11 -9.65 -36.14
C TYR A 295 -19.17 -8.66 -35.46
N PHE A 296 -18.14 -8.28 -36.19
CA PHE A 296 -17.20 -7.20 -35.85
C PHE A 296 -17.53 -6.02 -36.76
N MET A 297 -17.85 -4.88 -36.16
CA MET A 297 -18.52 -3.78 -36.87
C MET A 297 -17.65 -2.54 -37.06
N GLY A 298 -16.40 -2.58 -36.59
CA GLY A 298 -15.42 -1.50 -36.68
C GLY A 298 -14.83 -1.14 -35.31
N ALA A 299 -13.59 -0.64 -35.31
CA ALA A 299 -12.81 -0.28 -34.13
C ALA A 299 -12.32 -1.44 -33.24
N GLU A 300 -12.75 -2.68 -33.50
CA GLU A 300 -12.15 -3.85 -32.85
C GLU A 300 -10.69 -4.04 -33.27
N ASP A 301 -9.82 -4.42 -32.34
CA ASP A 301 -8.41 -4.70 -32.61
C ASP A 301 -8.02 -6.14 -32.23
N THR A 302 -6.73 -6.46 -32.29
CA THR A 302 -6.24 -7.82 -32.02
C THR A 302 -6.54 -8.34 -30.61
N THR A 303 -6.95 -7.46 -29.69
CA THR A 303 -7.41 -7.80 -28.33
C THR A 303 -8.93 -8.03 -28.24
N SER A 304 -9.68 -7.79 -29.32
CA SER A 304 -11.04 -8.30 -29.53
C SER A 304 -10.96 -9.75 -30.02
N VAL A 305 -11.20 -10.70 -29.12
CA VAL A 305 -10.94 -12.13 -29.36
C VAL A 305 -12.23 -12.93 -29.38
N LEU A 306 -12.45 -13.73 -30.42
CA LEU A 306 -13.45 -14.80 -30.45
C LEU A 306 -12.74 -16.16 -30.39
N CYS A 307 -13.04 -16.95 -29.36
CA CYS A 307 -12.29 -18.16 -29.05
C CYS A 307 -13.18 -19.38 -28.75
N GLY A 308 -12.94 -20.49 -29.46
CA GLY A 308 -13.40 -21.80 -29.00
C GLY A 308 -14.87 -22.13 -29.22
N PHE A 309 -15.54 -21.52 -30.20
CA PHE A 309 -16.96 -21.82 -30.48
C PHE A 309 -17.11 -22.76 -31.67
N MET A 310 -18.09 -23.66 -31.62
CA MET A 310 -18.66 -24.22 -32.84
C MET A 310 -19.75 -23.30 -33.34
N MET A 311 -19.63 -22.84 -34.58
CA MET A 311 -20.54 -21.95 -35.27
C MET A 311 -21.13 -22.70 -36.46
N ARG A 312 -22.46 -22.83 -36.53
CA ARG A 312 -23.10 -23.62 -37.58
C ARG A 312 -24.40 -23.07 -38.13
N ASN A 313 -24.74 -23.53 -39.34
CA ASN A 313 -26.04 -23.35 -39.98
C ASN A 313 -26.43 -21.87 -40.10
N SER A 314 -25.63 -21.07 -40.80
CA SER A 314 -25.89 -19.64 -41.04
C SER A 314 -25.56 -19.28 -42.48
N TYR A 315 -25.94 -18.08 -42.93
CA TYR A 315 -25.53 -17.57 -44.23
C TYR A 315 -24.02 -17.27 -44.22
N ASN A 316 -23.56 -16.44 -43.29
CA ASN A 316 -22.14 -16.31 -42.96
C ASN A 316 -21.87 -16.83 -41.55
N GLY A 317 -20.66 -17.32 -41.29
CA GLY A 317 -20.21 -17.63 -39.92
C GLY A 317 -19.80 -16.37 -39.19
N ILE A 318 -18.60 -15.89 -39.50
CA ILE A 318 -18.00 -14.69 -38.91
C ILE A 318 -17.92 -13.60 -39.98
N LEU A 319 -18.52 -12.44 -39.70
CA LEU A 319 -18.50 -11.29 -40.58
C LEU A 319 -17.77 -10.12 -39.92
N MET A 320 -16.84 -9.53 -40.65
CA MET A 320 -15.98 -8.44 -40.20
C MET A 320 -16.10 -7.27 -41.19
N GLU A 321 -16.51 -6.10 -40.71
CA GLU A 321 -16.53 -4.86 -41.49
C GLU A 321 -15.14 -4.28 -41.70
N SER A 322 -15.03 -3.25 -42.54
CA SER A 322 -13.81 -2.45 -42.64
C SER A 322 -13.45 -1.82 -41.27
N ASP A 323 -12.16 -1.50 -41.08
CA ASP A 323 -11.63 -0.87 -39.86
C ASP A 323 -11.72 -1.72 -38.58
N CYS A 324 -11.79 -3.05 -38.72
CA CYS A 324 -11.56 -3.98 -37.61
C CYS A 324 -10.32 -4.87 -37.85
N SER A 325 -9.71 -5.34 -36.77
CA SER A 325 -8.55 -6.22 -36.77
C SER A 325 -8.60 -7.30 -35.67
N PRO A 326 -9.72 -8.04 -35.55
CA PRO A 326 -9.92 -8.98 -34.44
C PRO A 326 -9.04 -10.23 -34.53
N THR A 327 -9.00 -10.96 -33.41
CA THR A 327 -8.36 -12.28 -33.33
C THR A 327 -9.42 -13.38 -33.25
N ILE A 328 -9.39 -14.31 -34.20
CA ILE A 328 -10.30 -15.46 -34.28
C ILE A 328 -9.49 -16.73 -34.08
N ILE A 329 -9.76 -17.46 -33.00
CA ILE A 329 -8.95 -18.62 -32.60
C ILE A 329 -9.79 -19.84 -32.21
N ASN A 330 -9.31 -21.03 -32.54
CA ASN A 330 -9.85 -22.31 -32.05
C ASN A 330 -11.36 -22.50 -32.31
N CYS A 331 -11.90 -21.83 -33.32
CA CYS A 331 -13.31 -21.96 -33.69
C CYS A 331 -13.51 -23.05 -34.75
N ILE A 332 -14.66 -23.70 -34.69
CA ILE A 332 -15.14 -24.62 -35.73
C ILE A 332 -16.31 -23.95 -36.45
N VAL A 333 -16.15 -23.59 -37.72
CA VAL A 333 -17.17 -22.92 -38.54
C VAL A 333 -17.69 -23.88 -39.59
N ILE A 334 -18.94 -24.32 -39.47
CA ILE A 334 -19.50 -25.37 -40.35
C ILE A 334 -20.81 -24.98 -41.01
N ASN A 335 -21.08 -25.54 -42.19
CA ASN A 335 -22.38 -25.47 -42.85
C ASN A 335 -22.86 -24.02 -43.07
N MET A 336 -21.96 -23.16 -43.54
CA MET A 336 -22.32 -21.80 -43.94
C MET A 336 -22.78 -21.79 -45.39
N SER A 337 -23.99 -21.29 -45.67
CA SER A 337 -24.50 -21.27 -47.04
C SER A 337 -23.82 -20.24 -47.94
N TYR A 338 -22.97 -19.37 -47.39
CA TYR A 338 -22.10 -18.45 -48.11
C TYR A 338 -20.66 -18.52 -47.59
N ASN A 339 -20.20 -17.59 -46.72
CA ASN A 339 -18.83 -17.59 -46.22
C ASN A 339 -18.73 -18.25 -44.84
N GLY A 340 -17.69 -19.07 -44.63
CA GLY A 340 -17.24 -19.41 -43.28
C GLY A 340 -16.83 -18.15 -42.53
N ILE A 341 -15.82 -17.46 -43.05
CA ILE A 341 -15.31 -16.19 -42.49
C ILE A 341 -15.19 -15.16 -43.62
N ILE A 342 -15.66 -13.94 -43.40
CA ILE A 342 -15.57 -12.86 -44.39
C ILE A 342 -15.13 -11.54 -43.74
N GLY A 343 -14.22 -10.84 -44.41
CA GLY A 343 -13.89 -9.44 -44.11
C GLY A 343 -12.91 -8.85 -45.11
N ALA A 344 -13.19 -7.65 -45.60
CA ALA A 344 -12.30 -6.94 -46.53
C ALA A 344 -12.58 -5.43 -46.57
N PRO A 345 -11.54 -4.58 -46.53
CA PRO A 345 -10.16 -4.85 -46.09
C PRO A 345 -10.04 -4.83 -44.54
N ILE A 346 -9.33 -5.80 -43.97
CA ILE A 346 -9.13 -5.94 -42.51
C ILE A 346 -7.72 -6.47 -42.17
N ASN A 347 -7.31 -6.32 -40.91
CA ASN A 347 -6.00 -6.81 -40.42
C ASN A 347 -6.18 -7.84 -39.30
N ALA A 348 -7.03 -8.84 -39.51
CA ALA A 348 -7.36 -9.83 -38.50
C ALA A 348 -6.28 -10.90 -38.33
N HIS A 349 -6.28 -11.55 -37.16
CA HIS A 349 -5.50 -12.75 -36.87
C HIS A 349 -6.43 -13.95 -36.83
N ILE A 350 -6.38 -14.81 -37.83
CA ILE A 350 -7.26 -15.98 -37.93
C ILE A 350 -6.38 -17.23 -37.81
N ILE A 351 -6.38 -17.82 -36.63
CA ILE A 351 -5.37 -18.81 -36.24
C ILE A 351 -6.04 -20.07 -35.67
N ASN A 352 -5.61 -21.26 -36.08
CA ASN A 352 -6.06 -22.50 -35.47
C ASN A 352 -7.58 -22.68 -35.54
N ASN A 353 -8.22 -22.39 -36.67
CA ASN A 353 -9.66 -22.62 -36.87
C ASN A 353 -9.90 -23.81 -37.81
N THR A 354 -11.09 -24.40 -37.75
CA THR A 354 -11.54 -25.41 -38.70
C THR A 354 -12.80 -24.89 -39.41
N ILE A 355 -12.71 -24.68 -40.72
CA ILE A 355 -13.80 -24.23 -41.58
C ILE A 355 -14.20 -25.40 -42.48
N PHE A 356 -15.47 -25.79 -42.43
CA PHE A 356 -15.95 -27.01 -43.06
C PHE A 356 -17.29 -26.81 -43.78
N ASN A 357 -17.45 -27.34 -44.99
CA ASN A 357 -18.74 -27.34 -45.70
C ASN A 357 -19.38 -25.95 -45.82
N CYS A 358 -18.62 -25.02 -46.39
CA CYS A 358 -19.07 -23.67 -46.72
C CYS A 358 -19.02 -23.45 -48.23
N GLN A 359 -19.82 -22.54 -48.79
CA GLN A 359 -19.70 -22.19 -50.21
C GLN A 359 -18.33 -21.56 -50.50
N TYR A 360 -17.93 -20.62 -49.64
CA TYR A 360 -16.60 -20.03 -49.58
C TYR A 360 -16.03 -20.28 -48.19
N GLY A 361 -14.80 -20.80 -48.11
CA GLY A 361 -14.16 -21.06 -46.82
C GLY A 361 -13.89 -19.75 -46.08
N MET A 362 -12.98 -18.95 -46.62
CA MET A 362 -12.66 -17.63 -46.09
C MET A 362 -12.49 -16.60 -47.20
N SER A 363 -13.25 -15.52 -47.13
CA SER A 363 -13.18 -14.38 -48.05
C SER A 363 -12.52 -13.20 -47.34
N ILE A 364 -11.19 -13.15 -47.34
CA ILE A 364 -10.40 -12.23 -46.52
C ILE A 364 -9.60 -11.28 -47.40
N GLY A 365 -9.66 -9.99 -47.09
CA GLY A 365 -8.82 -8.95 -47.68
C GLY A 365 -7.99 -8.22 -46.64
N GLY A 366 -7.20 -7.22 -47.06
CA GLY A 366 -6.31 -6.50 -46.15
C GLY A 366 -5.00 -7.25 -45.92
N ILE A 367 -4.30 -6.98 -44.81
CA ILE A 367 -3.03 -7.63 -44.44
C ILE A 367 -3.22 -8.61 -43.27
N SER A 368 -4.35 -9.32 -43.28
CA SER A 368 -4.70 -10.31 -42.25
C SER A 368 -3.72 -11.48 -42.22
N THR A 369 -3.46 -12.01 -41.03
CA THR A 369 -2.68 -13.23 -40.81
C THR A 369 -3.62 -14.44 -40.76
N ILE A 370 -3.36 -15.46 -41.58
CA ILE A 370 -4.15 -16.68 -41.66
C ILE A 370 -3.20 -17.87 -41.44
N ARG A 371 -3.20 -18.48 -40.26
CA ARG A 371 -2.26 -19.58 -39.93
C ARG A 371 -2.90 -20.75 -39.25
N ASN A 372 -2.36 -21.95 -39.46
CA ASN A 372 -2.79 -23.16 -38.77
C ASN A 372 -4.29 -23.46 -38.93
N ASN A 373 -4.95 -22.99 -39.98
CA ASN A 373 -6.37 -23.28 -40.18
C ASN A 373 -6.54 -24.51 -41.07
N ILE A 374 -7.59 -25.29 -40.81
CA ILE A 374 -8.09 -26.29 -41.77
C ILE A 374 -9.29 -25.68 -42.47
N VAL A 375 -9.28 -25.64 -43.80
CA VAL A 375 -10.35 -25.12 -44.64
C VAL A 375 -10.71 -26.20 -45.65
N VAL A 376 -11.84 -26.88 -45.46
CA VAL A 376 -12.07 -28.16 -46.13
C VAL A 376 -13.51 -28.39 -46.55
N GLN A 377 -13.68 -29.18 -47.62
CA GLN A 377 -14.97 -29.74 -48.05
C GLN A 377 -16.04 -28.69 -48.37
N GLY A 378 -15.69 -27.65 -49.13
CA GLY A 378 -16.66 -26.67 -49.58
C GLY A 378 -16.90 -26.69 -51.09
N SER A 379 -17.78 -25.80 -51.56
CA SER A 379 -18.37 -25.98 -52.89
C SER A 379 -17.90 -24.98 -53.96
N GLN A 380 -17.04 -24.00 -53.63
CA GLN A 380 -16.47 -23.08 -54.63
C GLN A 380 -15.01 -22.74 -54.32
N ILE A 381 -14.75 -21.92 -53.30
CA ILE A 381 -13.40 -21.38 -53.07
C ILE A 381 -12.98 -21.56 -51.62
N GLY A 382 -11.82 -22.16 -51.38
CA GLY A 382 -11.24 -22.29 -50.05
C GLY A 382 -10.87 -20.92 -49.47
N LEU A 383 -9.89 -20.25 -50.08
CA LEU A 383 -9.44 -18.92 -49.67
C LEU A 383 -9.59 -17.90 -50.82
N TRP A 384 -10.40 -16.86 -50.60
CA TRP A 384 -10.66 -15.80 -51.58
C TRP A 384 -10.12 -14.45 -51.10
N ASN A 385 -9.31 -13.77 -51.92
CA ASN A 385 -8.90 -12.39 -51.66
C ASN A 385 -10.04 -11.44 -52.05
N ALA A 386 -10.83 -11.05 -51.05
CA ALA A 386 -11.97 -10.15 -51.23
C ALA A 386 -11.58 -8.66 -51.33
N SER A 387 -10.30 -8.29 -51.20
CA SER A 387 -9.87 -6.88 -51.29
C SER A 387 -9.93 -6.30 -52.70
N GLY A 388 -9.83 -7.13 -53.74
CA GLY A 388 -9.73 -6.68 -55.14
C GLY A 388 -8.48 -5.85 -55.46
N ILE A 389 -7.59 -5.60 -54.50
CA ILE A 389 -6.42 -4.70 -54.62
C ILE A 389 -5.14 -5.50 -54.34
N PHE A 390 -4.24 -5.56 -55.33
CA PHE A 390 -3.00 -6.33 -55.25
C PHE A 390 -2.04 -5.94 -54.10
N GLN A 391 -2.18 -4.76 -53.48
CA GLN A 391 -1.29 -4.31 -52.39
C GLN A 391 -1.75 -4.75 -51.00
N TYR A 392 -3.00 -5.19 -50.86
CA TYR A 392 -3.58 -5.62 -49.59
C TYR A 392 -3.79 -7.14 -49.62
N ARG A 393 -2.71 -7.86 -49.32
CA ARG A 393 -2.65 -9.32 -49.40
C ARG A 393 -2.65 -9.92 -47.99
N PRO A 394 -3.60 -10.82 -47.69
CA PRO A 394 -3.50 -11.66 -46.51
C PRO A 394 -2.21 -12.51 -46.59
N ILE A 395 -1.63 -12.77 -45.43
CA ILE A 395 -0.47 -13.64 -45.26
C ILE A 395 -1.00 -14.98 -44.76
N ALA A 396 -1.11 -15.97 -45.64
CA ALA A 396 -1.42 -17.34 -45.25
C ALA A 396 -0.17 -18.20 -45.23
N ASP A 397 -0.03 -19.03 -44.20
CA ASP A 397 0.98 -20.07 -44.12
C ASP A 397 0.56 -21.14 -43.10
N TYR A 398 1.06 -22.37 -43.24
CA TYR A 398 0.73 -23.50 -42.36
C TYR A 398 -0.76 -23.83 -42.27
N ASN A 399 -1.55 -23.59 -43.32
CA ASN A 399 -2.95 -23.97 -43.38
C ASN A 399 -3.12 -25.27 -44.17
N ASP A 400 -4.22 -25.98 -43.98
CA ASP A 400 -4.61 -27.11 -44.84
C ASP A 400 -5.87 -26.74 -45.64
N ILE A 401 -5.76 -26.65 -46.96
CA ILE A 401 -6.86 -26.28 -47.86
C ILE A 401 -7.16 -27.46 -48.77
N TRP A 402 -8.25 -28.19 -48.48
CA TRP A 402 -8.53 -29.47 -49.10
C TRP A 402 -9.97 -29.60 -49.61
N ASP A 403 -10.17 -30.29 -50.75
CA ASP A 403 -11.49 -30.62 -51.30
C ASP A 403 -12.35 -29.37 -51.62
N TRP A 404 -11.83 -28.52 -52.51
CA TRP A 404 -12.48 -27.34 -53.07
C TRP A 404 -12.38 -27.34 -54.60
N ASP A 405 -13.34 -26.73 -55.29
CA ASP A 405 -13.23 -26.48 -56.75
C ASP A 405 -11.99 -25.64 -57.05
N GLU A 406 -11.73 -24.62 -56.23
CA GLU A 406 -10.50 -23.83 -56.23
C GLU A 406 -10.00 -23.58 -54.79
N SER A 407 -8.77 -23.98 -54.48
CA SER A 407 -8.19 -23.74 -53.14
C SER A 407 -7.93 -22.25 -52.87
N TYR A 408 -7.50 -21.49 -53.88
CA TYR A 408 -7.17 -20.07 -53.79
C TYR A 408 -7.74 -19.30 -54.99
N PHE A 409 -8.36 -18.15 -54.76
CA PHE A 409 -8.88 -17.28 -55.82
C PHE A 409 -8.71 -15.79 -55.52
N GLY A 410 -8.59 -14.97 -56.56
CA GLY A 410 -8.46 -13.52 -56.47
C GLY A 410 -7.03 -13.01 -56.66
N ASN A 411 -6.91 -11.75 -57.09
CA ASN A 411 -5.65 -11.14 -57.47
C ASN A 411 -4.67 -11.06 -56.28
N GLY A 412 -3.46 -11.59 -56.46
CA GLY A 412 -2.35 -11.43 -55.52
C GLY A 412 -2.24 -12.48 -54.42
N TRP A 413 -3.10 -13.51 -54.40
CA TRP A 413 -2.90 -14.67 -53.54
C TRP A 413 -1.62 -15.41 -53.93
N ILE A 414 -0.81 -15.70 -52.91
CA ILE A 414 0.34 -16.59 -53.00
C ILE A 414 0.13 -17.59 -51.88
N PRO A 415 -0.05 -18.89 -52.18
CA PRO A 415 -0.07 -19.91 -51.15
C PRO A 415 1.19 -19.82 -50.28
N GLY A 416 1.03 -20.03 -48.97
CA GLY A 416 2.15 -20.14 -48.06
C GLY A 416 3.03 -21.33 -48.44
N GLU A 417 4.33 -21.22 -48.16
CA GLU A 417 5.29 -22.29 -48.45
C GLU A 417 4.96 -23.58 -47.67
N ASN A 418 4.34 -23.43 -46.51
CA ASN A 418 4.00 -24.53 -45.60
C ASN A 418 2.50 -24.87 -45.62
N ASP A 419 1.72 -24.28 -46.54
CA ASP A 419 0.33 -24.68 -46.73
C ASP A 419 0.27 -26.12 -47.28
N MET A 420 -0.74 -26.86 -46.84
CA MET A 420 -0.99 -28.24 -47.20
C MET A 420 -2.29 -28.37 -48.00
N TYR A 421 -2.38 -29.48 -48.74
CA TYR A 421 -3.51 -29.83 -49.58
C TYR A 421 -3.77 -31.32 -49.43
N VAL A 422 -4.16 -31.74 -48.22
CA VAL A 422 -4.29 -33.16 -47.88
C VAL A 422 -5.59 -33.39 -47.13
N ASN A 423 -6.07 -34.63 -47.13
CA ASN A 423 -7.19 -34.95 -46.27
C ASN A 423 -6.75 -34.81 -44.79
N PRO A 424 -7.43 -33.98 -43.97
CA PRO A 424 -7.07 -33.79 -42.57
C PRO A 424 -7.28 -35.04 -41.71
N LEU A 425 -8.02 -36.05 -42.19
CA LEU A 425 -8.31 -37.29 -41.46
C LEU A 425 -8.87 -37.04 -40.05
N PHE A 426 -10.02 -36.36 -39.99
CA PHE A 426 -10.76 -36.19 -38.74
C PHE A 426 -11.24 -37.55 -38.18
N GLU A 427 -11.27 -37.68 -36.86
CA GLU A 427 -11.83 -38.86 -36.17
C GLU A 427 -13.33 -38.97 -36.38
N ASP A 428 -14.01 -37.81 -36.39
CA ASP A 428 -15.44 -37.68 -36.56
C ASP A 428 -15.82 -36.26 -37.06
N THR A 429 -17.05 -36.10 -37.53
CA THR A 429 -17.56 -34.82 -38.08
C THR A 429 -18.32 -33.98 -37.04
N LEU A 430 -18.27 -34.36 -35.76
CA LEU A 430 -18.87 -33.62 -34.65
C LEU A 430 -17.81 -32.77 -33.96
N SER A 431 -16.67 -33.37 -33.62
CA SER A 431 -15.57 -32.74 -32.89
C SER A 431 -14.54 -32.12 -33.81
N PHE A 432 -14.34 -32.66 -35.03
CA PHE A 432 -13.24 -32.31 -35.92
C PHE A 432 -11.84 -32.47 -35.29
N ARG A 433 -11.71 -33.38 -34.31
CA ARG A 433 -10.39 -33.77 -33.80
C ARG A 433 -9.65 -34.58 -34.86
N LEU A 434 -8.34 -34.38 -34.93
CA LEU A 434 -7.47 -35.07 -35.87
C LEU A 434 -7.19 -36.49 -35.41
N SER A 435 -7.27 -37.45 -36.32
CA SER A 435 -6.88 -38.83 -36.02
C SER A 435 -5.38 -38.97 -35.76
N SER A 436 -5.00 -40.09 -35.14
CA SER A 436 -3.59 -40.43 -34.85
C SER A 436 -2.70 -40.58 -36.08
N ASN A 437 -3.24 -40.61 -37.30
CA ASN A 437 -2.47 -40.64 -38.55
C ASN A 437 -2.68 -39.40 -39.42
N SER A 438 -3.36 -38.37 -38.90
CA SER A 438 -3.56 -37.11 -39.61
C SER A 438 -2.23 -36.46 -39.99
N PRO A 439 -2.08 -35.99 -41.24
CA PRO A 439 -0.93 -35.17 -41.64
C PRO A 439 -0.94 -33.77 -40.99
N CYS A 440 -2.07 -33.32 -40.45
CA CYS A 440 -2.23 -32.00 -39.84
C CYS A 440 -1.76 -31.95 -38.38
N ARG A 441 -1.38 -33.09 -37.79
CA ARG A 441 -0.90 -33.15 -36.41
C ARG A 441 0.57 -32.75 -36.33
N ASN A 442 0.90 -31.81 -35.43
CA ASN A 442 2.19 -31.15 -35.26
C ASN A 442 2.74 -30.54 -36.56
N ALA A 443 1.84 -30.10 -37.45
CA ALA A 443 2.20 -29.54 -38.76
C ALA A 443 2.00 -28.03 -38.85
N GLY A 444 1.51 -27.37 -37.79
CA GLY A 444 1.30 -25.93 -37.74
C GLY A 444 2.61 -25.15 -37.61
N ASP A 445 2.54 -23.81 -37.56
CA ASP A 445 3.70 -22.93 -37.40
C ASP A 445 4.56 -23.38 -36.19
N PRO A 446 5.86 -23.65 -36.37
CA PRO A 446 6.74 -24.15 -35.31
C PRO A 446 6.93 -23.16 -34.15
N ASN A 447 6.59 -21.88 -34.35
CA ASN A 447 6.61 -20.87 -33.29
C ASN A 447 5.35 -20.88 -32.43
N ILE A 448 4.32 -21.63 -32.84
CA ILE A 448 3.08 -21.82 -32.10
C ILE A 448 3.13 -23.23 -31.51
N GLN A 449 2.90 -23.34 -30.20
CA GLN A 449 2.96 -24.61 -29.48
C GLN A 449 1.62 -24.95 -28.86
N ASN A 450 1.32 -26.24 -28.81
CA ASN A 450 0.24 -26.80 -28.02
C ASN A 450 0.55 -26.66 -26.51
N PRO A 451 -0.44 -26.81 -25.61
CA PRO A 451 -0.21 -26.69 -24.16
C PRO A 451 0.76 -27.72 -23.58
N ASN A 452 0.97 -28.84 -24.28
CA ASN A 452 1.94 -29.88 -23.91
C ASN A 452 3.37 -29.60 -24.42
N GLY A 453 3.60 -28.46 -25.08
CA GLY A 453 4.90 -28.04 -25.62
C GLY A 453 5.27 -28.64 -26.97
N THR A 454 4.40 -29.46 -27.60
CA THR A 454 4.63 -29.89 -28.99
C THR A 454 4.31 -28.76 -29.96
N GLN A 455 4.85 -28.85 -31.18
CA GLN A 455 4.46 -27.98 -32.28
C GLN A 455 2.95 -28.02 -32.49
N SER A 456 2.35 -26.87 -32.80
CA SER A 456 0.91 -26.73 -32.97
C SER A 456 0.36 -27.72 -34.00
N ASP A 457 -0.81 -28.29 -33.70
CA ASP A 457 -1.63 -28.93 -34.72
C ASP A 457 -2.26 -27.85 -35.63
N ILE A 458 -2.52 -28.18 -36.89
CA ILE A 458 -3.37 -27.32 -37.74
C ILE A 458 -4.83 -27.63 -37.38
N GLY A 459 -5.64 -26.59 -37.19
CA GLY A 459 -7.08 -26.67 -36.91
C GLY A 459 -7.48 -26.23 -35.50
N ALA A 460 -8.79 -26.36 -35.22
CA ALA A 460 -9.48 -25.88 -34.02
C ALA A 460 -8.92 -26.37 -32.67
N TRP A 461 -8.17 -27.47 -32.68
CA TRP A 461 -7.63 -28.11 -31.47
C TRP A 461 -6.13 -27.90 -31.30
N GLY A 462 -5.49 -27.08 -32.14
CA GLY A 462 -4.07 -26.75 -32.03
C GLY A 462 -3.80 -25.42 -31.33
N GLY A 463 -2.54 -25.20 -31.00
CA GLY A 463 -2.03 -23.94 -30.47
C GLY A 463 -2.20 -23.78 -28.95
N PRO A 464 -1.75 -22.65 -28.39
CA PRO A 464 -1.64 -22.48 -26.94
C PRO A 464 -3.00 -22.41 -26.23
N HIS A 465 -4.06 -22.14 -26.98
CA HIS A 465 -5.44 -22.07 -26.48
C HIS A 465 -6.25 -23.34 -26.81
N ALA A 466 -5.59 -24.42 -27.22
CA ALA A 466 -6.25 -25.70 -27.44
C ALA A 466 -6.95 -26.20 -26.17
N TYR A 467 -8.20 -26.61 -26.34
CA TYR A 467 -8.98 -27.29 -25.31
C TYR A 467 -8.54 -28.76 -25.25
N GLN A 468 -8.21 -29.24 -24.05
CA GLN A 468 -7.76 -30.62 -23.84
C GLN A 468 -8.96 -31.58 -23.87
#